data_AF-A0A0A9B509-F1
#
_entry.id   AF-A0A0A9B509-F1
#
_cell.length_a   1.000
_cell.length_b   1.000
_cell.length_c   1.000
_cell.angle_alpha   90.00
_cell.angle_beta   90.00
_cell.angle_gamma   90.00
#
_symmetry.space_group_name_H-M   'P 1'
#
loop_
_entity.id
_entity.type
_entity.pdbx_description
1 polymer ?
#
loop_
_entity_poly.entity_id
_entity_poly.type
_entity_poly.pdbx_seq_one_letter_code
_entity_poly.pdbx_strand_id
1 'polypeptide(L)'
;MIRCCASHLTSMCWVYVSEQFDVKTITANIINSLTERKCEYTELVDLHGKLADEIEKRVLLVLDDVWNVQTKDRWDSLCAPLSATKICQIILTTRSEAVARMVETMPSYRPSCLSFDVSWSLFKQVAFFVEQEHSTSKRLIEVGKSIVKLCDGLPLAVKTVGSMLRCETNENNYGT
;
A
#
# COMPACT_ATOMS: atom_id res chain seq x y z
N MET A 1 0.55 6.61 -8.71
CA MET A 1 0.74 5.29 -9.35
C MET A 1 2.25 5.01 -9.34
N ILE A 2 2.74 4.22 -8.38
CA ILE A 2 4.15 3.81 -8.38
C ILE A 2 4.25 2.70 -9.42
N ARG A 3 4.61 3.04 -10.66
CA ARG A 3 5.03 2.06 -11.65
C ARG A 3 6.52 1.81 -11.42
N CYS A 4 6.84 0.71 -10.76
CA CYS A 4 8.20 0.19 -10.76
C CYS A 4 8.39 -0.57 -12.10
N CYS A 5 9.33 -0.13 -12.93
CA CYS A 5 9.74 -0.90 -14.11
C CYS A 5 10.42 -2.18 -13.62
N ALA A 6 9.66 -3.27 -13.56
CA ALA A 6 10.10 -4.58 -13.05
C ALA A 6 11.19 -5.26 -13.91
N SER A 7 11.66 -4.63 -14.99
CA SER A 7 12.62 -5.24 -15.95
C SER A 7 14.02 -5.49 -15.39
N HIS A 8 14.31 -5.06 -14.15
CA HIS A 8 15.63 -5.23 -13.51
C HIS A 8 15.60 -5.87 -12.12
N LEU A 9 14.43 -6.28 -11.63
CA LEU A 9 14.25 -6.94 -10.33
C LEU A 9 13.97 -8.43 -10.54
N THR A 10 14.65 -9.29 -9.79
CA THR A 10 14.50 -10.74 -9.90
C THR A 10 13.32 -11.25 -9.07
N SER A 11 13.02 -10.60 -7.95
CA SER A 11 11.91 -10.97 -7.07
C SER A 11 11.35 -9.75 -6.35
N MET A 12 10.04 -9.76 -6.06
CA MET A 12 9.35 -8.76 -5.27
C MET A 12 8.75 -9.44 -4.04
N CYS A 13 8.99 -8.87 -2.86
CA CYS A 13 8.50 -9.35 -1.58
C CYS A 13 7.64 -8.24 -0.95
N TRP A 14 6.42 -8.57 -0.51
CA TRP A 14 5.52 -7.61 0.13
C TRP A 14 5.16 -8.12 1.51
N VAL A 15 5.54 -7.36 2.53
CA VAL A 15 5.31 -7.70 3.93
C VAL A 15 4.53 -6.59 4.58
N TYR A 16 3.33 -6.92 5.05
CA TYR A 16 2.59 -6.05 5.97
C TYR A 16 3.26 -6.08 7.35
N VAL A 17 3.51 -4.91 7.92
CA VAL A 17 4.07 -4.76 9.26
C VAL A 17 2.94 -4.47 10.23
N SER A 18 2.80 -5.31 11.25
CA SER A 18 1.81 -5.09 12.29
C SER A 18 2.15 -3.85 13.12
N GLU A 19 1.22 -3.42 13.97
CA GLU A 19 1.38 -2.24 14.82
C GLU A 19 2.66 -2.28 15.70
N GLN A 20 3.12 -3.48 16.05
CA GLN A 20 4.37 -3.69 16.76
C GLN A 20 5.50 -3.99 15.78
N PHE A 21 6.53 -3.14 15.78
CA PHE A 21 7.73 -3.36 15.00
C PHE A 21 8.61 -4.46 15.63
N ASP A 22 8.26 -5.71 15.40
CA ASP A 22 9.02 -6.87 15.87
C ASP A 22 9.95 -7.42 14.77
N VAL A 23 11.26 -7.25 14.98
CA VAL A 23 12.28 -7.61 13.97
C VAL A 23 12.22 -9.10 13.63
N LYS A 24 12.05 -9.98 14.62
CA LYS A 24 11.97 -11.43 14.38
C LYS A 24 10.79 -11.79 13.49
N THR A 25 9.60 -11.29 13.82
CA THR A 25 8.36 -11.55 13.08
C THR A 25 8.44 -10.99 11.66
N ILE A 26 8.96 -9.76 11.50
CA ILE A 26 9.11 -9.13 10.18
C ILE A 26 10.10 -9.94 9.33
N THR A 27 11.28 -10.29 9.87
CA THR A 27 12.28 -11.10 9.15
C THR A 27 11.72 -12.46 8.73
N ALA A 28 10.98 -13.15 9.62
CA ALA A 28 10.32 -14.41 9.27
C ALA A 28 9.29 -14.23 8.15
N ASN A 29 8.49 -13.16 8.17
CA ASN A 29 7.53 -12.86 7.11
C ASN A 29 8.20 -12.53 5.77
N ILE A 30 9.35 -11.86 5.79
CA ILE A 30 10.15 -11.63 4.57
C ILE A 30 10.61 -12.96 3.98
N ILE A 31 11.18 -13.86 4.81
CA ILE A 31 11.60 -15.20 4.38
C ILE A 31 10.40 -15.98 3.82
N ASN A 32 9.25 -15.90 4.48
CA ASN A 32 8.03 -16.57 4.02
C ASN A 32 7.62 -16.10 2.63
N SER A 33 7.64 -14.79 2.40
CA SER A 33 7.26 -14.21 1.11
C SER A 33 8.30 -14.48 0.02
N LEU A 34 9.59 -14.61 0.34
CA LEU A 34 10.63 -14.90 -0.65
C LEU A 34 10.67 -16.37 -1.05
N THR A 35 10.42 -17.28 -0.08
CA THR A 35 10.55 -18.72 -0.28
C THR A 35 9.22 -19.43 -0.55
N GLU A 36 8.09 -18.74 -0.38
CA GLU A 36 6.73 -19.29 -0.40
C GLU A 36 6.53 -20.45 0.61
N ARG A 37 7.32 -20.47 1.68
CA ARG A 37 7.30 -21.50 2.72
C ARG A 37 7.28 -20.88 4.10
N LYS A 38 6.70 -21.58 5.07
CA LYS A 38 6.74 -21.13 6.46
C LYS A 38 8.16 -21.26 7.02
N CYS A 39 8.67 -20.16 7.55
CA CYS A 39 9.93 -20.08 8.26
C CYS A 39 9.78 -20.77 9.63
N GLU A 40 10.71 -21.67 9.92
CA GLU A 40 10.72 -22.45 11.16
C GLU A 40 11.69 -21.87 12.21
N TYR A 41 12.53 -20.91 11.81
CA TYR A 41 13.50 -20.28 12.69
C TYR A 41 12.84 -19.27 13.63
N THR A 42 13.25 -19.29 14.90
CA THR A 42 12.75 -18.37 15.94
C THR A 42 13.83 -17.44 16.47
N GLU A 43 15.10 -17.81 16.33
CA GLU A 43 16.21 -16.99 16.77
C GLU A 43 16.66 -16.01 15.70
N LEU A 44 16.98 -14.79 16.16
CA LEU A 44 17.27 -13.69 15.25
C LEU A 44 18.52 -13.96 14.40
N VAL A 45 19.51 -14.65 14.97
CA VAL A 45 20.74 -15.03 14.27
C VAL A 45 20.44 -15.97 13.11
N ASP A 46 19.63 -17.00 13.35
CA ASP A 46 19.26 -17.98 12.31
C ASP A 46 18.36 -17.34 11.24
N LEU A 47 17.43 -16.48 11.66
CA LEU A 47 16.59 -15.68 10.77
C LEU A 47 17.44 -14.77 9.87
N HIS A 48 18.43 -14.07 10.43
CA HIS A 48 19.32 -13.22 9.65
C HIS A 48 20.20 -14.03 8.68
N GLY A 49 20.73 -15.18 9.12
CA GLY A 49 21.49 -16.08 8.25
C GLY A 49 20.65 -16.55 7.08
N LYS A 50 19.44 -17.05 7.36
CA LYS A 50 18.53 -17.51 6.31
C LYS A 50 18.12 -16.40 5.36
N LEU A 51 17.80 -15.20 5.88
CA LEU A 51 17.46 -14.07 5.03
C LEU A 51 18.63 -13.67 4.13
N ALA A 52 19.86 -13.69 4.64
CA ALA A 52 21.05 -13.39 3.85
C ALA A 52 21.24 -14.36 2.66
N ASP A 53 20.94 -15.65 2.84
CA ASP A 53 20.99 -16.64 1.77
C ASP A 53 19.94 -16.39 0.66
N GLU A 54 18.74 -15.89 1.03
CA GLU A 54 17.65 -15.66 0.07
C GLU A 54 17.82 -14.39 -0.77
N ILE A 55 18.62 -13.43 -0.31
CA ILE A 55 18.81 -12.11 -0.95
C ILE A 55 20.03 -12.05 -1.88
N GLU A 56 20.61 -13.19 -2.28
CA GLU A 56 21.68 -13.24 -3.29
C GLU A 56 21.24 -12.70 -4.67
N LYS A 57 19.94 -12.53 -4.89
CA LYS A 57 19.33 -12.00 -6.13
C LYS A 57 18.78 -10.58 -5.93
N ARG A 58 18.41 -9.89 -7.02
CA ARG A 58 17.74 -8.57 -6.98
C ARG A 58 16.35 -8.66 -6.40
N VAL A 59 16.21 -8.22 -5.15
CA VAL A 59 14.95 -8.20 -4.40
C VAL A 59 14.48 -6.77 -4.22
N LEU A 60 13.21 -6.54 -4.57
CA LEU A 60 12.46 -5.38 -4.09
C LEU A 60 11.62 -5.80 -2.88
N LEU A 61 11.95 -5.26 -1.72
CA LEU A 61 11.20 -5.48 -0.49
C LEU A 61 10.25 -4.30 -0.25
N VAL A 62 8.96 -4.57 -0.17
CA VAL A 62 7.93 -3.61 0.21
C VAL A 62 7.51 -3.91 1.64
N LEU A 63 7.83 -2.99 2.56
CA LEU A 63 7.35 -2.99 3.94
C LEU A 63 6.15 -2.06 4.02
N ASP A 64 4.97 -2.65 4.12
CA ASP A 64 3.70 -1.92 4.05
C ASP A 64 3.15 -1.61 5.44
N ASP A 65 2.67 -0.39 5.60
CA ASP A 65 2.05 0.16 6.80
C ASP A 65 2.94 0.05 8.05
N VAL A 66 4.17 0.58 7.96
CA VAL A 66 5.13 0.55 9.08
C VAL A 66 4.86 1.69 10.06
N TRP A 67 4.64 1.33 11.32
CA TRP A 67 4.50 2.26 12.44
C TRP A 67 5.41 1.84 13.59
N ASN A 68 5.64 2.74 14.54
CA ASN A 68 6.21 2.39 15.85
C ASN A 68 7.54 1.62 15.81
N VAL A 69 8.49 2.02 14.96
CA VAL A 69 9.85 1.45 14.89
C VAL A 69 10.60 1.55 16.24
N GLN A 70 10.13 2.42 17.16
CA GLN A 70 10.66 2.74 18.50
C GLN A 70 12.05 3.39 18.47
N THR A 71 13.03 2.78 17.79
CA THR A 71 14.42 3.22 17.77
C THR A 71 15.08 2.92 16.42
N LYS A 72 16.09 3.73 16.06
CA LYS A 72 16.91 3.49 14.86
C LYS A 72 17.61 2.13 14.91
N ASP A 73 18.04 1.68 16.09
CA ASP A 73 18.70 0.40 16.29
C ASP A 73 17.83 -0.80 15.88
N ARG A 74 16.51 -0.74 16.11
CA ARG A 74 15.59 -1.81 15.65
C ARG A 74 15.49 -1.85 14.13
N TRP A 75 15.43 -0.68 13.49
CA TRP A 75 15.48 -0.59 12.03
C TRP A 75 16.81 -1.13 11.48
N ASP A 76 17.93 -0.71 12.07
CA ASP A 76 19.26 -1.16 11.66
C ASP A 76 19.45 -2.66 11.87
N SER A 77 18.87 -3.22 12.95
CA SER A 77 18.84 -4.66 13.17
C SER A 77 18.07 -5.39 12.07
N LEU A 78 16.93 -4.87 11.60
CA LEU A 78 16.18 -5.45 10.47
C LEU A 78 16.98 -5.36 9.16
N CYS A 79 17.65 -4.22 8.93
CA CYS A 79 18.43 -3.98 7.73
C CYS A 79 19.79 -4.66 7.72
N ALA A 80 20.29 -5.16 8.86
CA ALA A 80 21.61 -5.77 8.98
C ALA A 80 21.89 -6.86 7.91
N PRO A 81 21.03 -7.89 7.73
CA PRO A 81 21.24 -8.88 6.68
C PRO A 81 21.12 -8.29 5.27
N LEU A 82 20.25 -7.29 5.07
CA LEU A 82 19.98 -6.68 3.76
C LEU A 82 21.14 -5.78 3.28
N SER A 83 21.82 -5.12 4.21
CA SER A 83 22.84 -4.09 3.95
C SER A 83 24.16 -4.66 3.42
N ALA A 84 24.40 -5.96 3.62
CA ALA A 84 25.56 -6.65 3.05
C ALA A 84 25.48 -6.77 1.51
N THR A 85 24.30 -6.54 0.92
CA THR A 85 24.06 -6.72 -0.51
C THR A 85 23.79 -5.39 -1.20
N LYS A 86 24.40 -5.15 -2.37
CA LYS A 86 24.08 -3.99 -3.23
C LYS A 86 22.81 -4.20 -4.07
N ILE A 87 22.03 -5.22 -3.72
CA ILE A 87 21.14 -5.92 -4.64
C ILE A 87 19.68 -5.87 -4.12
N CYS A 88 19.48 -5.54 -2.84
CA CYS A 88 18.18 -5.32 -2.22
C CYS A 88 17.78 -3.83 -2.25
N GLN A 89 16.55 -3.54 -2.67
CA GLN A 89 15.92 -2.23 -2.54
C GLN A 89 14.70 -2.32 -1.62
N ILE A 90 14.54 -1.35 -0.72
CA ILE A 90 13.43 -1.32 0.24
C ILE A 90 12.52 -0.14 -0.08
N ILE A 91 11.22 -0.41 -0.24
CA ILE A 91 10.15 0.59 -0.23
C ILE A 91 9.40 0.42 1.08
N LEU A 92 9.25 1.51 1.82
CA LEU A 92 8.47 1.53 3.05
C LEU A 92 7.29 2.48 2.88
N THR A 93 6.09 2.03 3.24
CA THR A 93 4.92 2.90 3.36
C THR A 93 4.65 3.15 4.85
N THR A 94 4.36 4.40 5.20
CA THR A 94 4.03 4.80 6.57
C THR A 94 3.15 6.05 6.54
N ARG A 95 2.31 6.23 7.55
CA ARG A 95 1.62 7.51 7.78
C ARG A 95 2.33 8.39 8.82
N SER A 96 3.44 7.91 9.39
CA SER A 96 4.23 8.65 10.37
C SER A 96 5.42 9.32 9.71
N GLU A 97 5.41 10.66 9.66
CA GLU A 97 6.57 11.43 9.17
C GLU A 97 7.83 11.19 10.02
N ALA A 98 7.66 10.93 11.33
CA ALA A 98 8.78 10.64 12.21
C ALA A 98 9.46 9.32 11.83
N VAL A 99 8.69 8.28 11.52
CA VAL A 99 9.21 7.00 11.01
C VAL A 99 9.89 7.23 9.66
N ALA A 100 9.23 7.94 8.73
CA ALA A 100 9.79 8.23 7.42
C ALA A 100 11.17 8.90 7.53
N ARG A 101 11.31 9.96 8.34
CA ARG A 101 12.59 10.66 8.57
C ARG A 101 13.65 9.79 9.25
N MET A 102 13.25 8.89 10.15
CA MET A 102 14.18 8.01 10.86
C MET A 102 14.86 7.01 9.92
N VAL A 103 14.13 6.52 8.91
CA VAL A 103 14.59 5.48 7.99
C VAL A 103 15.00 6.03 6.61
N GLU A 104 14.88 7.34 6.41
CA GLU A 104 15.07 8.01 5.12
C GLU A 104 16.51 7.86 4.62
N THR A 105 16.68 7.21 3.47
CA THR A 105 17.95 7.16 2.73
C THR A 105 17.90 7.94 1.41
N MET A 106 16.69 8.30 0.98
CA MET A 106 16.38 9.09 -0.22
C MET A 106 15.13 9.94 0.07
N PRO A 107 14.92 11.07 -0.65
CA PRO A 107 13.76 11.91 -0.43
C PRO A 107 12.44 11.15 -0.45
N SER A 108 11.68 11.28 0.64
CA SER A 108 10.37 10.66 0.82
C SER A 108 9.35 11.16 -0.20
N TYR A 109 8.58 10.22 -0.75
CA TYR A 109 7.47 10.54 -1.64
C TYR A 109 6.18 10.69 -0.84
N ARG A 110 5.59 11.90 -0.85
CA ARG A 110 4.26 12.16 -0.31
C ARG A 110 3.23 12.10 -1.43
N PRO A 111 2.32 11.10 -1.45
CA PRO A 111 1.23 11.07 -2.42
C PRO A 111 0.34 12.30 -2.27
N SER A 112 0.06 13.00 -3.37
CA SER A 112 -0.89 14.12 -3.38
C SER A 112 -2.33 13.60 -3.47
N CYS A 113 -3.29 14.41 -3.02
CA CYS A 113 -4.70 14.19 -3.31
C CYS A 113 -4.96 14.18 -4.82
N LEU A 114 -6.05 13.54 -5.24
CA LEU A 114 -6.50 13.52 -6.62
C LEU A 114 -7.02 14.90 -7.03
N SER A 115 -6.81 15.27 -8.29
CA SER A 115 -7.49 16.44 -8.86
C SER A 115 -9.01 16.20 -8.91
N PHE A 116 -9.77 17.27 -9.05
CA PHE A 116 -11.22 17.18 -9.21
C PHE A 116 -11.61 16.28 -10.38
N ASP A 117 -10.97 16.42 -11.54
CA ASP A 117 -11.30 15.63 -12.73
C ASP A 117 -11.02 14.14 -12.55
N VAL A 118 -9.90 13.79 -11.91
CA VAL A 118 -9.56 12.39 -11.60
C VAL A 118 -10.50 11.82 -10.55
N SER A 119 -10.84 12.61 -9.52
CA SER A 119 -11.81 12.22 -8.48
C SER A 119 -13.20 12.01 -9.08
N TRP A 120 -13.63 12.89 -9.99
CA TRP A 120 -14.91 12.75 -10.68
C TRP A 120 -14.93 11.52 -11.58
N SER A 121 -13.85 11.26 -12.32
CA SER A 121 -13.71 10.05 -13.12
C SER A 121 -13.79 8.79 -12.25
N LEU A 122 -13.08 8.75 -11.12
CA LEU A 122 -13.11 7.64 -10.17
C LEU A 122 -14.51 7.45 -9.57
N PHE A 123 -15.16 8.54 -9.17
CA PHE A 123 -16.52 8.51 -8.64
C PHE A 123 -17.49 7.90 -9.65
N LYS A 124 -17.45 8.35 -10.91
CA LYS A 124 -18.31 7.81 -11.96
C LYS A 124 -18.12 6.31 -12.14
N GLN A 125 -16.87 5.84 -12.18
CA GLN A 125 -16.54 4.42 -12.34
C GLN A 125 -17.11 3.55 -11.21
N VAL A 126 -17.23 4.10 -10.00
CA VAL A 126 -17.68 3.34 -8.82
C VAL A 126 -19.19 3.50 -8.58
N ALA A 127 -19.75 4.68 -8.87
CA ALA A 127 -21.15 5.01 -8.60
C ALA A 127 -22.10 4.63 -9.75
N PHE A 128 -21.67 4.70 -11.01
CA PHE A 128 -22.51 4.44 -12.18
C PHE A 128 -22.08 3.14 -12.88
N PHE A 129 -23.04 2.33 -13.32
CA PHE A 129 -22.75 1.23 -14.25
C PHE A 129 -22.28 1.82 -15.60
N VAL A 130 -21.34 1.13 -16.26
CA VAL A 130 -20.85 1.51 -17.60
C VAL A 130 -22.01 1.68 -18.60
N GLU A 131 -23.11 0.97 -18.40
CA GLU A 131 -24.32 1.01 -19.24
C GLU A 131 -25.30 2.15 -18.91
N GLN A 132 -25.18 2.80 -17.74
CA GLN A 132 -26.08 3.88 -17.29
C GLN A 132 -25.48 5.29 -17.41
N GLU A 133 -24.24 5.44 -17.90
CA GLU A 133 -23.61 6.76 -18.03
C GLU A 133 -24.42 7.71 -18.95
N HIS A 134 -25.11 7.15 -19.95
CA HIS A 134 -25.95 7.90 -20.89
C HIS A 134 -27.39 8.13 -20.40
N SER A 135 -27.88 7.36 -19.42
CA SER A 135 -29.24 7.48 -18.85
C SER A 135 -29.27 8.28 -17.53
N THR A 136 -28.11 8.67 -17.01
CA THR A 136 -28.02 9.42 -15.74
C THR A 136 -28.54 10.85 -15.91
N SER A 137 -29.57 11.21 -15.13
CA SER A 137 -30.15 12.56 -15.14
C SER A 137 -29.12 13.65 -14.81
N LYS A 138 -29.20 14.81 -15.49
CA LYS A 138 -28.35 15.99 -15.26
C LYS A 138 -28.28 16.40 -13.78
N ARG A 139 -29.41 16.30 -13.07
CA ARG A 139 -29.49 16.58 -11.63
C ARG A 139 -28.60 15.65 -10.80
N LEU A 140 -28.56 14.36 -11.12
CA LEU A 140 -27.73 13.38 -10.42
C LEU A 140 -26.24 13.62 -10.67
N ILE A 141 -25.88 14.05 -11.89
CA ILE A 141 -24.50 14.45 -12.22
C ILE A 141 -24.07 15.65 -11.37
N GLU A 142 -24.92 16.66 -11.21
CA GLU A 142 -24.63 17.86 -10.40
C GLU A 142 -24.48 17.52 -8.92
N VAL A 143 -25.35 16.65 -8.38
CA VAL A 143 -25.24 16.14 -7.01
C VAL A 143 -23.93 15.36 -6.83
N GLY A 144 -23.63 14.43 -7.73
CA GLY A 144 -22.39 13.63 -7.69
C GLY A 144 -21.14 14.51 -7.73
N LYS A 145 -21.10 15.54 -8.59
CA LYS A 145 -19.99 16.50 -8.62
C LYS A 145 -19.85 17.27 -7.31
N SER A 146 -20.97 17.64 -6.69
CA SER A 146 -20.97 18.34 -5.39
C SER A 146 -20.43 17.43 -4.28
N ILE A 147 -20.81 16.16 -4.28
CA ILE A 147 -20.28 15.14 -3.37
C ILE A 147 -18.77 14.96 -3.57
N VAL A 148 -18.30 14.84 -4.80
CA VAL A 148 -16.86 14.69 -5.09
C VAL A 148 -16.04 15.88 -4.58
N LYS A 149 -16.59 17.11 -4.65
CA LYS A 149 -15.94 18.28 -4.05
C LYS A 149 -15.79 18.14 -2.53
N LEU A 150 -16.77 17.55 -1.85
CA LEU A 150 -16.71 17.31 -0.40
C LEU A 150 -15.69 16.22 -0.03
N CYS A 151 -15.35 15.31 -0.94
CA CYS A 151 -14.33 14.29 -0.70
C CYS A 151 -12.89 14.82 -0.74
N ASP A 152 -12.69 16.07 -1.14
CA ASP A 152 -11.40 16.79 -1.17
C ASP A 152 -10.24 15.99 -1.82
N GLY A 153 -10.56 15.25 -2.89
CA GLY A 153 -9.59 14.47 -3.65
C GLY A 153 -9.04 13.23 -2.94
N LEU A 154 -9.56 12.84 -1.77
CA LEU A 154 -9.17 11.61 -1.08
C LEU A 154 -9.73 10.38 -1.83
N PRO A 155 -8.88 9.50 -2.41
CA PRO A 155 -9.36 8.38 -3.21
C PRO A 155 -10.31 7.46 -2.44
N LEU A 156 -10.02 7.19 -1.16
CA LEU A 156 -10.83 6.31 -0.34
C LEU A 156 -12.22 6.91 -0.08
N ALA A 157 -12.31 8.19 0.27
CA ALA A 157 -13.58 8.87 0.49
C ALA A 157 -14.45 8.86 -0.78
N VAL A 158 -13.84 9.18 -1.93
CA VAL A 158 -14.53 9.14 -3.24
C VAL A 158 -15.08 7.75 -3.55
N LYS A 159 -14.28 6.70 -3.37
CA LYS A 159 -14.73 5.33 -3.62
C LYS A 159 -15.83 4.91 -2.66
N THR A 160 -15.73 5.24 -1.38
CA THR A 160 -16.72 4.87 -0.36
C THR A 160 -18.07 5.48 -0.69
N VAL A 161 -18.14 6.80 -0.90
CA VAL A 161 -19.42 7.47 -1.19
C VAL A 161 -19.98 7.04 -2.55
N GLY A 162 -19.12 6.89 -3.56
CA GLY A 162 -19.55 6.35 -4.86
C GLY A 162 -20.15 4.95 -4.73
N SER A 163 -19.54 4.08 -3.93
CA SER A 163 -20.02 2.70 -3.72
C SER A 163 -21.36 2.68 -2.97
N MET A 164 -21.55 3.56 -1.98
CA MET A 164 -22.81 3.67 -1.25
C MET A 164 -23.97 4.05 -2.19
N LEU A 165 -23.76 5.03 -3.07
CA LEU A 165 -24.79 5.47 -4.03
C LEU A 165 -25.14 4.38 -5.06
N ARG A 166 -24.19 3.50 -5.38
CA ARG A 166 -24.44 2.32 -6.21
C ARG A 166 -25.34 1.29 -5.51
N CYS A 167 -25.26 1.15 -4.19
CA CYS A 167 -26.10 0.21 -3.45
C CYS A 167 -27.55 0.71 -3.33
N GLU A 168 -27.74 2.00 -3.02
CA GLU A 168 -29.07 2.65 -2.90
C GLU A 168 -29.88 2.60 -4.21
N THR A 169 -29.22 2.59 -5.36
CA THR A 169 -29.90 2.48 -6.65
C THR A 169 -30.42 1.07 -6.94
N ASN A 170 -29.92 0.03 -6.26
CA ASN A 170 -30.39 -1.34 -6.42
C ASN A 170 -31.57 -1.70 -5.49
N GLU A 171 -31.72 -1.00 -4.35
CA GLU A 171 -32.81 -1.28 -3.40
C GLU A 171 -34.18 -0.75 -3.86
N ASN A 172 -34.22 0.20 -4.79
CA ASN A 172 -35.46 0.72 -5.38
C ASN A 172 -36.14 -0.23 -6.40
N ASN A 173 -35.73 -1.50 -6.48
CA ASN A 173 -36.35 -2.52 -7.35
C ASN A 173 -37.22 -3.55 -6.61
N TYR A 174 -37.53 -3.34 -5.32
CA TYR A 174 -38.55 -4.13 -4.60
C TYR A 174 -39.63 -3.19 -4.02
N GLY A 175 -40.52 -2.69 -4.87
CA GLY A 175 -41.70 -1.96 -4.38
C GLY A 175 -42.42 -1.09 -5.40
N THR A 176 -43.01 -1.70 -6.43
CA THR A 176 -44.37 -1.43 -6.94
C THR A 176 -44.74 -2.52 -7.94
#